data_AF-A0A1Z5KUY2-F1
#
_entry.id   AF-A0A1Z5KUY2-F1
#
_cell.length_a   1.000
_cell.length_b   1.000
_cell.length_c   1.000
_cell.angle_alpha   90.00
_cell.angle_beta   90.00
_cell.angle_gamma   90.00
#
_symmetry.space_group_name_H-M   'P 1'
#
loop_
_entity.id
_entity.type
_entity.pdbx_description
1 polymer ?
#
loop_
_entity_poly.entity_id
_entity_poly.type
_entity_poly.pdbx_seq_one_letter_code
_entity_poly.pdbx_strand_id
1 'polypeptide(L)'
;MLKYLLLLLFAGNASLVDRGNFKTCEQSGFCKRNRNTKPGESPYEVQVSSLRVLPTKVEVDVVNTKNGVALRLELIALEHDILRMRLNEASSPVARFEPKEALVDTIREQKIVLASQDDKSFKVKFGPNRATVNLSPFSVELYSGGQLVIVANARGLMRFEHYRTKEQPKQGDASEGGAQENAENATSQYTVEEEEGRHVIQDDEADLVQQDVHPETVHGNDHVEEEAHHEEEEEE
;
A
#
# COMPACT_ATOMS: atom_id res chain seq x y z
N MET A 1 27.80 49.40 -21.95
CA MET A 1 26.77 48.48 -22.50
C MET A 1 27.33 47.07 -22.72
N LEU A 2 28.29 46.87 -23.64
CA LEU A 2 28.81 45.53 -24.00
C LEU A 2 29.46 44.75 -22.84
N LYS A 3 30.18 45.43 -21.94
CA LYS A 3 30.80 44.80 -20.75
C LYS A 3 29.79 44.27 -19.73
N TYR A 4 28.67 44.96 -19.55
CA TYR A 4 27.60 44.54 -18.64
C TYR A 4 26.75 43.42 -19.25
N LEU A 5 26.59 43.42 -20.58
CA LEU A 5 25.97 42.33 -21.32
C LEU A 5 26.80 41.03 -21.22
N LEU A 6 28.14 41.15 -21.27
CA LEU A 6 29.05 40.01 -21.06
C LEU A 6 28.94 39.43 -19.65
N LEU A 7 28.83 40.28 -18.62
CA LEU A 7 28.69 39.86 -17.22
C LEU A 7 27.36 39.09 -16.98
N LEU A 8 26.26 39.54 -17.60
CA LEU A 8 24.96 38.87 -17.57
C LEU A 8 24.97 37.50 -18.29
N LEU A 9 25.77 37.34 -19.36
CA LEU A 9 25.95 36.07 -20.07
C LEU A 9 26.69 35.01 -19.25
N PHE A 10 27.57 35.41 -18.33
CA PHE A 10 28.27 34.48 -17.42
C PHE A 10 27.50 34.16 -16.13
N ALA A 11 26.50 34.98 -15.77
CA ALA A 11 25.66 34.75 -14.59
C ALA A 11 24.60 33.63 -14.77
N GLY A 12 24.48 33.05 -15.97
CA GLY A 12 23.39 32.16 -16.36
C GLY A 12 23.51 30.68 -15.99
N ASN A 13 24.60 30.22 -15.37
CA ASN A 13 24.79 28.80 -15.06
C ASN A 13 25.10 28.58 -13.58
N ALA A 14 24.14 28.94 -12.71
CA ALA A 14 24.14 28.47 -11.32
C ALA A 14 23.40 27.13 -11.24
N SER A 15 24.14 26.03 -11.24
CA SER A 15 23.59 24.71 -10.87
C SER A 15 23.63 24.56 -9.35
N LEU A 16 22.48 24.66 -8.70
CA LEU A 16 22.32 24.48 -7.25
C LEU A 16 22.39 23.01 -6.82
N VAL A 17 22.35 22.07 -7.77
CA VAL A 17 22.41 20.63 -7.52
C VAL A 17 23.30 19.93 -8.52
N ASP A 18 24.06 18.95 -8.05
CA ASP A 18 24.79 18.02 -8.90
C ASP A 18 23.86 16.86 -9.29
N ARG A 19 23.46 16.83 -10.58
CA ARG A 19 22.59 15.78 -11.13
C ARG A 19 23.25 14.39 -11.12
N GLY A 20 24.59 14.32 -11.08
CA GLY A 20 25.33 13.05 -11.05
C GLY A 20 25.03 12.21 -9.79
N ASN A 21 24.61 12.85 -8.71
CA ASN A 21 24.27 12.17 -7.44
C ASN A 21 22.86 11.56 -7.43
N PHE A 22 22.04 11.83 -8.44
CA PHE A 22 20.66 11.33 -8.52
C PHE A 22 20.54 10.29 -9.62
N LYS A 23 20.05 9.10 -9.24
CA LYS A 23 19.81 8.02 -10.22
C LYS A 23 18.82 8.47 -11.28
N THR A 24 19.24 8.39 -12.53
CA THR A 24 18.32 8.38 -13.68
C THR A 24 17.52 7.08 -13.69
N CYS A 25 16.42 7.05 -14.46
CA CYS A 25 15.63 5.82 -14.60
C CYS A 25 16.46 4.63 -15.13
N GLU A 26 17.44 4.90 -15.99
CA GLU A 26 18.30 3.86 -16.58
C GLU A 26 19.27 3.25 -15.55
N GLN A 27 19.69 4.04 -14.57
CA GLN A 27 20.52 3.60 -13.44
C GLN A 27 19.71 2.91 -12.34
N SER A 28 18.38 2.97 -12.39
CA SER A 28 17.49 2.28 -11.46
C SER A 28 16.92 1.02 -12.11
N GLY A 29 17.36 -0.15 -11.65
CA GLY A 29 17.02 -1.44 -12.26
C GLY A 29 15.51 -1.68 -12.40
N PHE A 30 14.70 -1.34 -11.39
CA PHE A 30 13.24 -1.50 -11.49
C PHE A 30 12.63 -0.50 -12.48
N CYS A 31 13.12 0.74 -12.52
CA CYS A 31 12.60 1.77 -13.42
C CYS A 31 12.88 1.40 -14.88
N LYS A 32 14.12 1.02 -15.18
CA LYS A 32 14.53 0.50 -16.49
C LYS A 32 13.66 -0.68 -16.94
N ARG A 33 13.47 -1.70 -16.09
CA ARG A 33 12.63 -2.87 -16.42
C ARG A 33 11.17 -2.50 -16.68
N ASN A 34 10.58 -1.61 -15.87
CA ASN A 34 9.20 -1.18 -16.07
C ASN A 34 9.03 -0.33 -17.34
N ARG A 35 9.95 0.62 -17.59
CA ARG A 35 9.94 1.44 -18.82
C ARG A 35 10.09 0.65 -20.11
N ASN A 36 10.82 -0.46 -20.07
CA ASN A 36 11.00 -1.34 -21.22
C ASN A 36 9.80 -2.26 -21.49
N THR A 37 8.73 -2.18 -20.69
CA THR A 37 7.47 -2.89 -20.95
C THR A 37 6.81 -2.31 -22.19
N LYS A 38 6.55 -3.15 -23.20
CA LYS A 38 5.94 -2.73 -24.45
C LYS A 38 4.41 -2.60 -24.30
N PRO A 39 3.80 -1.52 -24.81
CA PRO A 39 2.35 -1.42 -24.88
C PRO A 39 1.72 -2.58 -25.67
N GLY A 40 0.54 -3.02 -25.26
CA GLY A 40 -0.26 -4.05 -25.95
C GLY A 40 0.10 -5.50 -25.62
N GLU A 41 1.17 -5.76 -24.87
CA GLU A 41 1.63 -7.12 -24.55
C GLU A 41 1.27 -7.59 -23.12
N SER A 42 0.11 -7.19 -22.60
CA SER A 42 -0.34 -7.54 -21.24
C SER A 42 -0.58 -9.05 -21.10
N PRO A 43 0.19 -9.77 -20.25
CA PRO A 43 0.01 -11.21 -20.05
C PRO A 43 -1.00 -11.55 -18.94
N TYR A 44 -1.81 -10.58 -18.51
CA TYR A 44 -2.69 -10.74 -17.35
C TYR A 44 -4.10 -11.11 -17.79
N GLU A 45 -4.62 -12.20 -17.23
CA GLU A 45 -5.96 -12.70 -17.48
C GLU A 45 -6.71 -12.93 -16.17
N VAL A 46 -7.98 -12.56 -16.13
CA VAL A 46 -8.83 -12.74 -14.97
C VAL A 46 -9.36 -14.17 -14.93
N GLN A 47 -9.14 -14.87 -13.82
CA GLN A 47 -9.70 -16.19 -13.57
C GLN A 47 -11.11 -16.04 -12.99
N VAL A 48 -12.13 -15.88 -13.84
CA VAL A 48 -13.51 -15.58 -13.41
C VAL A 48 -14.12 -16.61 -12.45
N SER A 49 -13.68 -17.87 -12.51
CA SER A 49 -14.11 -18.92 -11.58
C SER A 49 -13.69 -18.68 -10.13
N SER A 50 -12.74 -17.77 -9.88
CA SER A 50 -12.30 -17.35 -8.54
C SER A 50 -13.07 -16.14 -8.00
N LEU A 51 -14.06 -15.62 -8.74
CA LEU A 51 -14.81 -14.42 -8.36
C LEU A 51 -15.58 -14.64 -7.06
N ARG A 52 -15.34 -13.75 -6.09
CA ARG A 52 -16.04 -13.71 -4.80
C ARG A 52 -16.60 -12.31 -4.58
N VAL A 53 -17.90 -12.24 -4.29
CA VAL A 53 -18.61 -10.99 -4.02
C VAL A 53 -18.90 -10.92 -2.53
N LEU A 54 -18.34 -9.92 -1.86
CA LEU A 54 -18.58 -9.59 -0.45
C LEU A 54 -19.44 -8.31 -0.38
N PRO A 55 -19.99 -7.95 0.80
CA PRO A 55 -20.89 -6.80 0.91
C PRO A 55 -20.30 -5.48 0.39
N THR A 56 -19.00 -5.25 0.61
CA THR A 56 -18.31 -4.00 0.29
C THR A 56 -17.11 -4.18 -0.65
N LYS A 57 -16.79 -5.43 -1.01
CA LYS A 57 -15.60 -5.79 -1.78
C LYS A 57 -15.90 -6.89 -2.79
N VAL A 58 -15.26 -6.83 -3.96
CA VAL A 58 -15.20 -7.94 -4.92
C VAL A 58 -13.75 -8.41 -5.02
N GLU A 59 -13.54 -9.71 -4.94
CA GLU A 59 -12.24 -10.37 -5.07
C GLU A 59 -12.23 -11.28 -6.30
N VAL A 60 -11.15 -11.26 -7.08
CA VAL A 60 -10.93 -12.21 -8.17
C VAL A 60 -9.43 -12.37 -8.42
N ASP A 61 -8.99 -13.56 -8.81
CA ASP A 61 -7.61 -13.79 -9.17
C ASP A 61 -7.33 -13.35 -10.62
N VAL A 62 -6.15 -12.75 -10.83
CA VAL A 62 -5.60 -12.31 -12.10
C VAL A 62 -4.29 -13.05 -12.30
N VAL A 63 -4.23 -13.92 -13.29
CA VAL A 63 -3.09 -14.79 -13.56
C VAL A 63 -2.22 -14.16 -14.64
N ASN A 64 -0.90 -14.17 -14.41
CA ASN A 64 0.07 -13.86 -15.45
C ASN A 64 0.35 -15.11 -16.29
N THR A 65 -0.14 -15.16 -17.52
CA THR A 65 -0.05 -16.32 -18.41
C THR A 65 1.38 -16.70 -18.81
N LYS A 66 2.36 -15.79 -18.66
CA LYS A 66 3.77 -16.05 -18.98
C LYS A 66 4.50 -16.82 -17.88
N ASN A 67 4.05 -16.74 -16.62
CA ASN A 67 4.74 -17.37 -15.49
C ASN A 67 3.81 -18.12 -14.51
N GLY A 68 2.50 -18.11 -14.75
CA GLY A 68 1.51 -18.78 -13.92
C GLY A 68 1.23 -18.12 -12.57
N VAL A 69 1.87 -16.98 -12.25
CA VAL A 69 1.67 -16.32 -10.96
C VAL A 69 0.26 -15.72 -10.89
N ALA A 70 -0.47 -16.10 -9.85
CA ALA A 70 -1.78 -15.55 -9.53
C ALA A 70 -1.67 -14.34 -8.59
N LEU A 71 -2.35 -13.27 -8.95
CA LEU A 71 -2.51 -12.06 -8.16
C LEU A 71 -3.96 -11.94 -7.71
N ARG A 72 -4.23 -11.57 -6.45
CA ARG A 72 -5.56 -11.26 -5.96
C ARG A 72 -5.88 -9.80 -6.27
N LEU A 73 -6.86 -9.56 -7.15
CA LEU A 73 -7.49 -8.27 -7.35
C LEU A 73 -8.59 -8.07 -6.30
N GLU A 74 -8.57 -6.94 -5.63
CA GLU A 74 -9.64 -6.47 -4.76
C GLU A 74 -10.21 -5.15 -5.30
N LEU A 75 -11.52 -5.11 -5.52
CA LEU A 75 -12.26 -3.87 -5.78
C LEU A 75 -13.10 -3.56 -4.55
N ILE A 76 -12.69 -2.55 -3.79
CA ILE A 76 -13.32 -2.13 -2.53
C ILE A 76 -14.08 -0.84 -2.78
N ALA A 77 -15.39 -0.85 -2.57
CA ALA A 77 -16.19 0.36 -2.65
C ALA A 77 -16.06 1.15 -1.34
N LEU A 78 -15.66 2.41 -1.44
CA LEU A 78 -15.55 3.34 -0.32
C LEU A 78 -16.61 4.42 -0.45
N GLU A 79 -17.06 4.99 0.67
CA GLU A 79 -17.98 6.15 0.67
C GLU A 79 -17.45 7.30 -0.22
N HIS A 80 -18.35 8.23 -0.57
CA HIS A 80 -18.04 9.36 -1.46
C HIS A 80 -17.62 8.93 -2.87
N ASP A 81 -18.27 7.88 -3.38
CA ASP A 81 -18.17 7.45 -4.78
C ASP A 81 -16.77 6.99 -5.21
N ILE A 82 -15.96 6.51 -4.27
CA ILE A 82 -14.59 6.05 -4.49
C ILE A 82 -14.56 4.53 -4.68
N LEU A 83 -13.80 4.07 -5.68
CA LEU A 83 -13.44 2.65 -5.84
C LEU A 83 -11.95 2.48 -5.60
N ARG A 84 -11.58 1.75 -4.55
CA ARG A 84 -10.20 1.37 -4.26
C ARG A 84 -9.88 0.05 -4.93
N MET A 85 -8.95 0.08 -5.88
CA MET A 85 -8.39 -1.11 -6.52
C MET A 85 -7.09 -1.51 -5.83
N ARG A 86 -7.00 -2.77 -5.38
CA ARG A 86 -5.76 -3.36 -4.86
C ARG A 86 -5.40 -4.59 -5.64
N LEU A 87 -4.10 -4.82 -5.78
CA LEU A 87 -3.58 -6.02 -6.41
C LEU A 87 -2.38 -6.50 -5.60
N ASN A 88 -2.41 -7.76 -5.17
CA ASN A 88 -1.32 -8.39 -4.43
C ASN A 88 -1.10 -9.82 -4.92
N GLU A 89 -0.01 -10.47 -4.55
CA GLU A 89 0.15 -11.90 -4.81
C GLU A 89 -0.94 -12.68 -4.06
N ALA A 90 -1.64 -13.58 -4.75
CA ALA A 90 -2.68 -14.39 -4.12
C ALA A 90 -2.09 -15.35 -3.07
N SER A 91 -0.84 -15.76 -3.29
CA SER A 91 0.00 -16.48 -2.33
C SER A 91 1.44 -15.98 -2.47
N SER A 92 2.02 -15.52 -1.37
CA SER A 92 3.43 -15.11 -1.31
C SER A 92 4.02 -15.52 0.05
N PRO A 93 5.26 -16.03 0.09
CA PRO A 93 5.95 -16.32 1.35
C PRO A 93 6.31 -15.05 2.12
N VAL A 94 6.29 -13.88 1.46
CA VAL A 94 6.63 -12.59 2.07
C VAL A 94 5.50 -11.60 1.80
N ALA A 95 4.97 -11.01 2.86
CA ALA A 95 3.97 -9.97 2.75
C ALA A 95 4.58 -8.73 2.07
N ARG A 96 3.85 -8.17 1.09
CA ARG A 96 4.20 -6.88 0.51
C ARG A 96 3.87 -5.77 1.50
N PHE A 97 4.71 -4.74 1.51
CA PHE A 97 4.48 -3.55 2.32
C PHE A 97 3.13 -2.90 1.97
N GLU A 98 2.38 -2.51 3.00
CA GLU A 98 1.14 -1.75 2.89
C GLU A 98 1.27 -0.45 3.70
N PRO A 99 1.14 0.74 3.08
CA PRO A 99 1.30 2.01 3.78
C PRO A 99 0.04 2.35 4.58
N LYS A 100 -0.17 1.68 5.72
CA LYS A 100 -1.37 1.84 6.55
C LYS A 100 -1.37 3.18 7.29
N GLU A 101 -0.19 3.67 7.65
CA GLU A 101 0.04 4.90 8.40
C GLU A 101 -0.30 6.16 7.58
N ALA A 102 -0.40 6.02 6.26
CA ALA A 102 -0.82 7.10 5.35
C ALA A 102 -2.36 7.25 5.27
N LEU A 103 -3.12 6.35 5.88
CA LEU A 103 -4.59 6.34 5.83
C LEU A 103 -5.18 6.92 7.12
N VAL A 104 -6.27 7.68 6.97
CA VAL A 104 -7.09 8.14 8.10
C VAL A 104 -8.18 7.12 8.44
N ASP A 105 -8.61 7.09 9.69
CA ASP A 105 -9.61 6.16 10.24
C ASP A 105 -11.06 6.48 9.80
N THR A 106 -11.28 7.64 9.20
CA THR A 106 -12.58 8.07 8.65
C THR A 106 -12.95 7.41 7.33
N ILE A 107 -12.05 6.63 6.71
CA ILE A 107 -12.35 5.90 5.48
C ILE A 107 -13.33 4.76 5.77
N ARG A 108 -14.54 4.86 5.23
CA ARG A 108 -15.58 3.83 5.35
C ARG A 108 -15.83 3.14 4.03
N GLU A 109 -16.07 1.83 4.10
CA GLU A 109 -16.49 1.04 2.96
C GLU A 109 -18.01 1.16 2.75
N GLN A 110 -18.46 1.08 1.50
CA GLN A 110 -19.87 1.09 1.14
C GLN A 110 -20.23 -0.15 0.33
N LYS A 111 -21.53 -0.35 0.08
CA LYS A 111 -22.02 -1.52 -0.65
C LYS A 111 -21.48 -1.56 -2.09
N ILE A 112 -21.05 -2.74 -2.51
CA ILE A 112 -20.76 -3.08 -3.90
C ILE A 112 -21.61 -4.27 -4.33
N VAL A 113 -22.06 -4.28 -5.58
CA VAL A 113 -22.85 -5.40 -6.12
C VAL A 113 -22.34 -5.80 -7.50
N LEU A 114 -22.34 -7.11 -7.76
CA LEU A 114 -22.16 -7.63 -9.11
C LEU A 114 -23.43 -7.33 -9.92
N ALA A 115 -23.28 -6.64 -11.04
CA ALA A 115 -24.39 -6.22 -11.90
C ALA A 115 -24.60 -7.14 -13.10
N SER A 116 -23.51 -7.64 -13.69
CA SER A 116 -23.55 -8.61 -14.78
C SER A 116 -22.21 -9.32 -14.90
N GLN A 117 -22.23 -10.50 -15.52
CA GLN A 117 -21.04 -11.26 -15.86
C GLN A 117 -21.29 -12.01 -17.17
N ASP A 118 -20.28 -12.03 -18.04
CA ASP A 118 -20.24 -12.79 -19.28
C ASP A 118 -18.83 -13.35 -19.50
N ASP A 119 -18.62 -14.01 -20.64
CA ASP A 119 -17.35 -14.67 -20.97
C ASP A 119 -16.20 -13.69 -21.26
N LYS A 120 -16.47 -12.37 -21.34
CA LYS A 120 -15.49 -11.34 -21.68
C LYS A 120 -15.26 -10.36 -20.54
N SER A 121 -16.23 -10.18 -19.66
CA SER A 121 -16.20 -9.17 -18.60
C SER A 121 -17.14 -9.47 -17.45
N PHE A 122 -16.89 -8.83 -16.31
CA PHE A 122 -17.92 -8.65 -15.29
C PHE A 122 -18.04 -7.18 -14.90
N LYS A 123 -19.21 -6.79 -14.41
CA LYS A 123 -19.55 -5.40 -14.06
C LYS A 123 -19.97 -5.32 -12.61
N VAL A 124 -19.44 -4.34 -11.90
CA VAL A 124 -19.82 -4.03 -10.51
C VAL A 124 -20.43 -2.64 -10.43
N LYS A 125 -21.38 -2.45 -9.51
CA LYS A 125 -21.95 -1.14 -9.17
C LYS A 125 -21.61 -0.79 -7.74
N PHE A 126 -21.28 0.48 -7.50
CA PHE A 126 -20.99 1.07 -6.20
C PHE A 126 -21.47 2.52 -6.21
N GLY A 127 -22.27 2.94 -5.23
CA GLY A 127 -22.97 4.22 -5.27
C GLY A 127 -23.70 4.44 -6.63
N PRO A 128 -23.58 5.62 -7.27
CA PRO A 128 -24.11 5.91 -8.59
C PRO A 128 -23.21 5.42 -9.75
N ASN A 129 -22.06 4.82 -9.44
CA ASN A 129 -21.00 4.51 -10.38
C ASN A 129 -20.91 3.01 -10.71
N ARG A 130 -20.12 2.68 -11.73
CA ARG A 130 -19.89 1.31 -12.21
C ARG A 130 -18.43 1.11 -12.54
N ALA A 131 -17.94 -0.12 -12.36
CA ALA A 131 -16.72 -0.57 -13.02
C ALA A 131 -16.99 -1.81 -13.88
N THR A 132 -16.30 -1.91 -15.02
CA THR A 132 -16.24 -3.11 -15.86
C THR A 132 -14.83 -3.68 -15.77
N VAL A 133 -14.71 -4.95 -15.40
CA VAL A 133 -13.45 -5.69 -15.43
C VAL A 133 -13.46 -6.57 -16.67
N ASN A 134 -12.59 -6.27 -17.64
CA ASN A 134 -12.38 -7.09 -18.82
C ASN A 134 -11.44 -8.25 -18.47
N LEU A 135 -11.75 -9.47 -18.95
CA LEU A 135 -11.08 -10.68 -18.49
C LEU A 135 -9.72 -10.92 -19.17
N SER A 136 -9.66 -10.88 -20.50
CA SER A 136 -8.41 -11.09 -21.28
C SER A 136 -8.36 -10.15 -22.50
N PRO A 137 -7.36 -9.25 -22.59
CA PRO A 137 -6.40 -8.91 -21.53
C PRO A 137 -7.07 -8.17 -20.36
N PHE A 138 -6.59 -8.40 -19.15
CA PHE A 138 -7.09 -7.75 -17.93
C PHE A 138 -7.04 -6.22 -18.03
N SER A 139 -8.19 -5.58 -17.83
CA SER A 139 -8.30 -4.12 -17.63
C SER A 139 -9.51 -3.79 -16.77
N VAL A 140 -9.51 -2.60 -16.17
CA VAL A 140 -10.64 -2.10 -15.38
C VAL A 140 -11.07 -0.75 -15.91
N GLU A 141 -12.31 -0.66 -16.38
CA GLU A 141 -12.94 0.56 -16.85
C GLU A 141 -13.85 1.12 -15.75
N LEU A 142 -13.64 2.37 -15.36
CA LEU A 142 -14.43 3.07 -14.35
C LEU A 142 -15.39 4.04 -15.03
N TYR A 143 -16.66 4.00 -14.62
CA TYR A 143 -17.74 4.82 -15.15
C TYR A 143 -18.37 5.68 -14.06
N SER A 144 -18.57 6.96 -14.35
CA SER A 144 -19.34 7.89 -13.51
C SER A 144 -20.41 8.59 -14.35
N GLY A 145 -21.65 8.65 -13.85
CA GLY A 145 -22.78 9.20 -14.62
C GLY A 145 -23.02 8.51 -15.96
N GLY A 146 -22.64 7.23 -16.09
CA GLY A 146 -22.69 6.47 -17.35
C GLY A 146 -21.54 6.76 -18.33
N GLN A 147 -20.67 7.71 -18.04
CA GLN A 147 -19.51 8.06 -18.87
C GLN A 147 -18.25 7.34 -18.40
N LEU A 148 -17.43 6.88 -19.35
CA LEU A 148 -16.13 6.28 -19.06
C LEU A 148 -15.15 7.37 -18.60
N VAL A 149 -14.59 7.24 -17.40
CA VAL A 149 -13.71 8.26 -16.80
C VAL A 149 -12.27 7.78 -16.64
N ILE A 150 -12.05 6.49 -16.33
CA ILE A 150 -10.71 5.92 -16.12
C ILE A 150 -10.65 4.54 -16.75
N VAL A 151 -9.52 4.19 -17.36
CA VAL A 151 -9.21 2.81 -17.75
C VAL A 151 -7.86 2.42 -17.17
N ALA A 152 -7.88 1.54 -16.17
CA ALA A 152 -6.67 0.91 -15.65
C ALA A 152 -6.19 -0.18 -16.61
N ASN A 153 -4.87 -0.18 -16.86
CA ASN A 153 -4.21 -1.08 -17.80
C ASN A 153 -4.65 -0.95 -19.28
N ALA A 154 -5.20 0.18 -19.71
CA ALA A 154 -5.64 0.40 -21.10
C ALA A 154 -4.56 0.10 -22.16
N ARG A 155 -3.31 0.44 -21.86
CA ARG A 155 -2.16 0.24 -22.76
C ARG A 155 -1.47 -1.11 -22.57
N GLY A 156 -1.99 -1.98 -21.69
CA GLY A 156 -1.36 -3.26 -21.38
C GLY A 156 0.03 -3.13 -20.75
N LEU A 157 0.26 -2.08 -19.96
CA LEU A 157 1.56 -1.77 -19.34
C LEU A 157 1.65 -2.22 -17.88
N MET A 158 0.60 -2.84 -17.35
CA MET A 158 0.65 -3.45 -16.04
C MET A 158 1.82 -4.44 -15.98
N ARG A 159 2.61 -4.31 -14.92
CA ARG A 159 3.73 -5.20 -14.62
C ARG A 159 3.78 -5.38 -13.11
N PHE A 160 3.81 -6.63 -12.68
CA PHE A 160 3.92 -7.01 -11.30
C PHE A 160 5.08 -8.01 -11.17
N GLU A 161 6.16 -7.58 -10.53
CA GLU A 161 7.32 -8.43 -10.29
C GLU A 161 7.07 -9.27 -9.03
N HIS A 162 6.66 -10.53 -9.22
CA HIS A 162 6.42 -11.49 -8.14
C HIS A 162 7.68 -11.76 -7.31
N TYR A 163 7.48 -12.18 -6.06
CA TYR A 163 8.57 -12.55 -5.17
C TYR A 163 9.32 -13.77 -5.72
N ARG A 164 10.65 -13.73 -5.69
CA ARG A 164 11.50 -14.84 -6.14
C ARG A 164 12.57 -15.10 -5.11
N THR A 165 12.76 -16.37 -4.76
CA THR A 165 13.92 -16.78 -3.97
C THR A 165 15.17 -16.63 -4.82
N LYS A 166 16.20 -16.00 -4.27
CA LYS A 166 17.50 -15.91 -4.94
C LYS A 166 18.11 -17.31 -4.97
N GLU A 167 18.33 -17.84 -6.17
CA GLU A 167 19.08 -19.09 -6.32
C GLU A 167 20.53 -18.87 -5.86
N GLN A 168 21.02 -19.76 -5.01
CA GLN A 168 22.45 -19.83 -4.67
C GLN A 168 23.19 -20.28 -5.94
N PRO A 169 24.37 -19.69 -6.26
CA PRO A 169 25.19 -20.19 -7.34
C PRO A 169 25.45 -21.68 -7.12
N LYS A 170 25.07 -22.53 -8.07
CA LYS A 170 25.52 -23.92 -8.08
C LYS A 170 27.05 -23.88 -8.17
N GLN A 171 27.72 -24.45 -7.19
CA GLN A 171 29.17 -24.56 -7.15
C GLN A 171 29.58 -25.43 -8.36
N GLY A 172 29.98 -24.79 -9.48
CA GLY A 172 30.22 -25.53 -10.72
C GLY A 172 30.55 -24.72 -11.98
N ASP A 173 30.20 -23.45 -12.11
CA ASP A 173 30.58 -22.65 -13.29
C ASP A 173 31.26 -21.33 -12.88
N ALA A 174 32.57 -21.43 -12.62
CA ALA A 174 33.47 -20.29 -12.71
C ALA A 174 33.84 -20.09 -14.18
N SER A 175 32.97 -19.42 -14.93
CA SER A 175 33.37 -18.75 -16.17
C SER A 175 33.92 -17.38 -15.79
N GLU A 176 35.24 -17.23 -15.86
CA GLU A 176 35.95 -15.96 -15.70
C GLU A 176 35.36 -14.88 -16.63
N GLY A 177 34.98 -13.73 -16.07
CA GLY A 177 34.42 -12.64 -16.86
C GLY A 177 33.89 -11.45 -16.06
N GLY A 178 34.74 -10.85 -15.23
CA GLY A 178 34.73 -9.42 -14.87
C GLY A 178 33.44 -8.79 -14.32
N ALA A 179 33.35 -8.69 -12.99
CA ALA A 179 32.69 -7.56 -12.33
C ALA A 179 33.38 -7.30 -10.99
N GLN A 180 34.33 -6.37 -11.01
CA GLN A 180 34.91 -5.80 -9.80
C GLN A 180 33.97 -4.67 -9.36
N GLU A 181 33.14 -4.92 -8.34
CA GLU A 181 32.51 -3.87 -7.55
C GLU A 181 32.60 -4.23 -6.07
N ASN A 182 33.10 -3.26 -5.30
CA ASN A 182 33.47 -3.33 -3.90
C ASN A 182 32.33 -3.84 -3.01
N ALA A 183 32.56 -4.96 -2.34
CA ALA A 183 31.80 -5.39 -1.18
C ALA A 183 32.58 -5.01 0.08
N GLU A 184 32.36 -3.80 0.59
CA GLU A 184 32.69 -3.48 1.98
C GLU A 184 31.42 -3.46 2.83
N ASN A 185 31.31 -4.54 3.59
CA ASN A 185 30.84 -4.60 4.97
C ASN A 185 29.37 -4.25 5.28
N ALA A 186 28.52 -5.27 5.29
CA ALA A 186 27.34 -5.32 6.15
C ALA A 186 27.22 -6.72 6.76
N THR A 187 27.94 -6.94 7.88
CA THR A 187 27.62 -7.99 8.84
C THR A 187 27.24 -7.31 10.14
N SER A 188 25.95 -7.28 10.44
CA SER A 188 25.45 -7.16 11.81
C SER A 188 24.30 -8.13 11.95
N GLN A 189 24.63 -9.33 12.42
CA GLN A 189 23.67 -10.28 12.97
C GLN A 189 23.12 -9.68 14.27
N TYR A 190 21.81 -9.49 14.34
CA TYR A 190 21.13 -9.18 15.60
C TYR A 190 20.78 -10.50 16.29
N THR A 191 21.50 -10.82 17.35
CA THR A 191 21.06 -11.75 18.41
C THR A 191 20.29 -10.94 19.45
N VAL A 192 19.08 -11.37 19.78
CA VAL A 192 18.28 -10.83 20.88
C VAL A 192 18.61 -11.66 22.12
N GLU A 193 19.25 -11.04 23.10
CA GLU A 193 19.33 -11.55 24.47
C GLU A 193 18.42 -10.67 25.34
N GLU A 194 17.44 -11.30 25.98
CA GLU A 194 16.62 -10.70 27.04
C GLU A 194 17.43 -10.71 28.33
N GLU A 195 17.67 -9.54 28.93
CA GLU A 195 17.92 -9.44 30.37
C GLU A 195 17.16 -8.26 30.98
N GLU A 196 16.37 -8.59 32.01
CA GLU A 196 15.70 -7.66 32.90
C GLU A 196 16.71 -6.93 33.80
N GLY A 197 16.47 -5.64 34.03
CA GLY A 197 16.71 -5.05 35.36
C GLY A 197 17.64 -3.84 35.47
N ARG A 198 17.03 -2.74 35.92
CA ARG A 198 17.56 -1.72 36.86
C ARG A 198 18.34 -0.51 36.31
N HIS A 199 17.54 0.48 35.91
CA HIS A 199 17.59 1.92 36.23
C HIS A 199 18.83 2.50 36.98
N VAL A 200 19.46 3.52 36.40
CA VAL A 200 19.75 4.85 36.99
C VAL A 200 19.95 5.87 35.85
N ILE A 201 19.07 6.87 35.70
CA ILE A 201 19.44 8.13 35.02
C ILE A 201 19.59 9.18 36.13
N GLN A 202 20.74 9.84 36.10
CA GLN A 202 21.13 10.91 36.99
C GLN A 202 20.86 12.21 36.22
N ASP A 203 19.73 12.85 36.51
CA ASP A 203 19.41 14.18 36.00
C ASP A 203 19.90 15.21 37.02
N ASP A 204 20.92 15.98 36.64
CA ASP A 204 21.38 17.14 37.39
C ASP A 204 20.49 18.36 37.10
N GLU A 205 20.06 18.99 38.19
CA GLU A 205 19.59 20.37 38.39
C GLU A 205 18.28 20.85 37.73
N ALA A 206 17.26 20.91 38.58
CA ALA A 206 16.25 21.94 38.57
C ALA A 206 16.76 23.22 39.27
N ASP A 207 16.33 24.39 38.80
CA ASP A 207 15.95 25.46 39.72
C ASP A 207 14.90 26.38 39.08
N LEU A 208 13.72 26.46 39.70
CA LEU A 208 13.15 27.69 40.26
C LEU A 208 11.66 27.51 40.65
N VAL A 209 11.49 27.49 41.98
CA VAL A 209 10.41 28.11 42.80
C VAL A 209 9.06 27.41 42.93
N GLN A 210 8.86 26.90 44.16
CA GLN A 210 7.63 26.45 44.81
C GLN A 210 6.62 27.57 45.04
N GLN A 211 5.33 27.22 45.06
CA GLN A 211 4.46 27.66 46.16
C GLN A 211 3.35 26.64 46.44
N ASP A 212 3.33 26.19 47.69
CA ASP A 212 2.44 25.21 48.31
C ASP A 212 0.98 25.67 48.43
N VAL A 213 0.04 24.72 48.31
CA VAL A 213 -1.13 24.62 49.22
C VAL A 213 -1.49 23.14 49.43
N HIS A 214 -1.58 22.74 50.71
CA HIS A 214 -1.93 21.40 51.23
C HIS A 214 -3.47 21.16 51.18
N PRO A 215 -3.96 19.90 51.24
CA PRO A 215 -5.37 19.56 51.02
C PRO A 215 -6.17 19.47 52.34
N GLU A 216 -7.47 19.78 52.25
CA GLU A 216 -8.46 19.36 53.26
C GLU A 216 -9.30 18.19 52.72
N THR A 217 -9.24 17.08 53.44
CA THR A 217 -10.19 15.96 53.45
C THR A 217 -11.33 16.27 54.40
N VAL A 218 -12.60 16.00 54.03
CA VAL A 218 -13.65 15.52 54.96
C VAL A 218 -14.69 14.65 54.22
N HIS A 219 -14.93 13.45 54.81
CA HIS A 219 -16.11 12.57 54.85
C HIS A 219 -17.39 12.99 54.09
N GLY A 220 -18.17 12.11 53.45
CA GLY A 220 -18.58 10.75 53.80
C GLY A 220 -20.04 10.76 54.28
N ASN A 221 -20.96 10.07 53.58
CA ASN A 221 -22.06 9.31 54.20
C ASN A 221 -22.90 8.52 53.18
N ASP A 222 -23.29 7.34 53.66
CA ASP A 222 -24.13 6.29 53.08
C ASP A 222 -25.57 6.72 52.80
N HIS A 223 -26.24 6.02 51.89
CA HIS A 223 -27.48 5.29 52.21
C HIS A 223 -27.82 4.22 51.16
N VAL A 224 -28.02 3.02 51.68
CA VAL A 224 -28.62 1.81 51.09
C VAL A 224 -30.15 1.92 51.20
N GLU A 225 -30.89 1.40 50.20
CA GLU A 225 -32.11 0.60 50.43
C GLU A 225 -32.47 -0.25 49.18
N GLU A 226 -32.49 -1.57 49.39
CA GLU A 226 -33.24 -2.67 48.74
C GLU A 226 -34.76 -2.35 48.64
N GLU A 227 -35.66 -2.97 47.88
CA GLU A 227 -35.91 -4.31 47.32
C GLU A 227 -37.14 -4.14 46.36
N ALA A 228 -37.20 -4.70 45.14
CA ALA A 228 -37.76 -6.00 44.73
C ALA A 228 -39.27 -6.06 44.31
N HIS A 229 -39.47 -6.78 43.18
CA HIS A 229 -40.64 -7.56 42.69
C HIS A 229 -42.02 -6.91 42.41
N HIS A 230 -42.58 -7.09 41.20
CA HIS A 230 -43.43 -8.24 40.83
C HIS A 230 -43.85 -8.24 39.35
N GLU A 231 -44.18 -9.44 38.87
CA GLU A 231 -44.63 -9.86 37.52
C GLU A 231 -46.12 -9.51 37.23
N GLU A 232 -46.49 -9.59 35.94
CA GLU A 232 -47.71 -10.19 35.31
C GLU A 232 -47.81 -9.61 33.86
N GLU A 233 -47.72 -10.41 32.78
CA GLU A 233 -48.81 -11.12 32.04
C GLU A 233 -49.99 -10.17 31.68
N GLU A 234 -50.59 -10.08 30.48
CA GLU A 234 -50.87 -11.02 29.39
C GLU A 234 -51.47 -10.26 28.15
N GLU A 235 -51.55 -10.94 27.00
CA GLU A 235 -52.49 -10.80 25.84
C GLU A 235 -52.63 -9.49 25.01
N GLU A 236 -52.21 -9.53 23.73
CA GLU A 236 -53.05 -9.76 22.51
C GLU A 236 -52.19 -9.90 21.23
#